data_AF-A0A4U7CX87-F1
#
_entry.id   AF-A0A4U7CX87-F1
#
_cell.length_a   1.000
_cell.length_b   1.000
_cell.length_c   1.000
_cell.angle_alpha   90.00
_cell.angle_beta   90.00
_cell.angle_gamma   90.00
#
_symmetry.space_group_name_H-M   'P 1'
#
loop_
_entity.id
_entity.type
_entity.pdbx_description
1 polymer ?
#
loop_
_entity_poly.entity_id
_entity_poly.type
_entity_poly.pdbx_seq_one_letter_code
_entity_poly.pdbx_strand_id
1 'polypeptide(L)' 'MSSERATAPGVGHVGPLLSARCTGCGKTSEKRTTEIVGEPSRGSFQHVCHSCRVVTWWNVLEVVEESPEGDR' A
#
# COMPACT_ATOMS: atom_id res chain seq x y z
N MET A 1 -25.80 19.31 14.99
CA MET A 1 -24.72 19.30 13.99
C MET A 1 -23.86 18.07 14.27
N SER A 2 -24.10 16.98 13.54
CA SER A 2 -23.32 15.74 13.69
C SER A 2 -21.92 15.99 13.16
N SER A 3 -20.93 15.99 14.06
CA SER A 3 -19.52 16.02 13.66
C SER A 3 -19.15 14.65 13.12
N GLU A 4 -19.20 14.47 11.79
CA GLU A 4 -18.55 13.34 11.13
C GLU A 4 -17.04 13.48 11.39
N ARG A 5 -16.52 12.68 12.32
CA ARG A 5 -15.08 12.49 12.44
C ARG A 5 -14.66 11.73 11.19
N ALA A 6 -14.01 12.43 10.26
CA ALA A 6 -13.31 11.78 9.17
C ALA A 6 -12.26 10.84 9.80
N THR A 7 -12.58 9.55 9.86
CA THR A 7 -11.63 8.52 10.26
C THR A 7 -10.49 8.60 9.25
N ALA A 8 -9.29 8.92 9.72
CA ALA A 8 -8.11 8.89 8.86
C ALA A 8 -8.09 7.54 8.11
N PRO A 9 -7.86 7.54 6.79
CA PRO A 9 -7.90 6.30 6.02
C PRO A 9 -6.95 5.28 6.64
N GLY A 10 -7.41 4.04 6.80
CA GLY A 10 -6.53 2.97 7.28
C GLY A 10 -5.33 2.78 6.35
N VAL A 11 -4.26 2.19 6.89
CA VAL A 11 -3.13 1.72 6.08
C VAL A 11 -3.68 0.85 4.93
N GLY A 12 -3.29 1.16 3.69
CA GLY A 12 -3.84 0.47 2.50
C GLY A 12 -4.94 1.22 1.74
N HIS A 13 -5.39 2.38 2.21
CA HIS A 13 -6.47 3.15 1.55
C HIS A 13 -6.00 4.38 0.76
N VAL A 14 -4.72 4.76 0.86
CA VAL A 14 -4.17 5.99 0.26
C VAL A 14 -2.84 5.67 -0.42
N GLY A 15 -2.53 6.40 -1.49
CA GLY A 15 -1.30 6.28 -2.28
C GLY A 15 -1.50 5.57 -3.62
N PRO A 16 -0.42 5.48 -4.43
CA PRO A 16 -0.44 4.75 -5.69
C PRO A 16 -0.87 3.30 -5.47
N LEU A 17 -1.59 2.75 -6.45
CA LEU A 17 -1.87 1.31 -6.51
C LEU A 17 -0.63 0.62 -7.05
N LEU A 18 -0.12 -0.36 -6.32
CA LEU A 18 1.08 -1.10 -6.64
C LEU A 18 0.75 -2.59 -6.70
N SER A 19 1.30 -3.29 -7.69
CA SER A 19 1.38 -4.75 -7.64
C SER A 19 2.63 -5.10 -6.85
N ALA A 20 2.46 -5.87 -5.78
CA ALA A 20 3.54 -6.16 -4.86
C ALA A 20 3.57 -7.62 -4.45
N ARG A 21 4.75 -8.12 -4.10
CA ARG A 21 4.99 -9.49 -3.65
C ARG A 21 5.35 -9.56 -2.18
N CYS A 22 4.62 -10.36 -1.42
CA CYS A 22 4.90 -10.68 -0.03
C CYS A 22 6.26 -11.38 0.09
N THR A 23 7.15 -10.86 0.93
CA THR A 23 8.46 -11.46 1.19
C THR A 23 8.39 -12.76 2.00
N GLY A 24 7.33 -12.94 2.80
CA GLY A 24 7.15 -14.12 3.65
C GLY A 24 6.61 -15.35 2.90
N CYS A 25 5.55 -15.19 2.08
CA CYS A 25 4.90 -16.31 1.40
C CYS A 25 4.93 -16.26 -0.13
N GLY A 26 5.53 -15.21 -0.73
CA GLY A 26 5.61 -15.06 -2.17
C GLY A 26 4.31 -14.67 -2.88
N LYS A 27 3.18 -14.51 -2.15
CA LYS A 27 1.91 -14.06 -2.73
C LYS A 27 2.06 -12.68 -3.37
N THR A 28 1.57 -12.54 -4.60
CA THR A 28 1.37 -11.24 -5.24
C THR A 28 -0.03 -10.70 -4.93
N SER A 29 -0.14 -9.40 -4.68
CA SER A 29 -1.39 -8.69 -4.42
C SER A 29 -1.23 -7.22 -4.78
N GLU A 30 -2.30 -6.61 -5.25
CA GLU A 30 -2.38 -5.16 -5.33
C GLU A 30 -2.52 -4.56 -3.92
N LYS A 31 -1.86 -3.42 -3.70
CA LYS A 31 -1.81 -2.67 -2.44
C LYS A 31 -1.71 -1.19 -2.74
N ARG A 32 -2.34 -0.35 -1.91
CA ARG A 32 -2.09 1.10 -1.92
C ARG A 32 -1.19 1.48 -0.75
N THR A 33 -0.18 2.30 -1.01
CA THR A 33 0.70 2.83 0.04
C THR A 33 1.42 4.08 -0.44
N THR A 34 1.68 5.01 0.48
CA THR A 34 2.57 6.16 0.28
C THR A 34 3.95 5.94 0.91
N GLU A 35 4.12 4.90 1.72
CA GLU A 35 5.31 4.66 2.56
C GLU A 35 6.23 3.62 1.93
N ILE A 36 6.73 3.91 0.73
CA ILE A 36 7.69 3.03 0.04
C ILE A 36 9.11 3.41 0.49
N VAL A 37 9.86 2.42 0.97
CA VAL A 37 11.29 2.53 1.25
C VAL A 37 12.07 2.21 -0.03
N GLY A 38 12.88 3.17 -0.47
CA GLY A 38 13.66 3.09 -1.70
C GLY A 38 12.93 3.68 -2.90
N GLU A 39 13.28 3.22 -4.11
CA GLU A 39 12.69 3.71 -5.37
C GLU A 39 11.21 3.28 -5.48
N PRO A 40 10.25 4.18 -5.75
CA PRO A 40 8.82 3.85 -5.80
C PRO A 40 8.44 2.63 -6.66
N SER A 41 9.13 2.42 -7.78
CA SER A 41 8.82 1.31 -8.72
C SER A 41 9.46 -0.04 -8.35
N ARG A 42 10.42 -0.06 -7.41
CA ARG A 42 11.20 -1.27 -7.05
C ARG A 42 11.46 -1.41 -5.55
N GLY A 43 10.89 -0.52 -4.76
CA GLY A 43 11.11 -0.39 -3.33
C GLY A 43 10.32 -1.42 -2.53
N SER A 44 10.21 -1.20 -1.24
CA SER A 44 9.49 -2.10 -0.35
C SER A 44 8.70 -1.34 0.69
N PHE A 45 7.60 -1.92 1.14
CA PHE A 45 6.74 -1.32 2.17
C PHE A 45 6.21 -2.40 3.10
N GLN A 46 5.73 -2.00 4.28
CA GLN A 46 5.10 -2.91 5.21
C GLN A 46 3.58 -2.94 5.02
N HIS A 47 3.01 -4.14 4.97
CA HIS A 47 1.55 -4.31 4.94
C HIS A 47 1.16 -5.69 5.48
N VAL A 48 -0.08 -5.79 5.98
CA VAL A 48 -0.68 -7.08 6.35
C VAL A 48 -0.75 -8.01 5.14
N CYS A 49 -0.25 -9.24 5.32
CA CYS A 49 -0.52 -10.36 4.43
C CYS A 49 -1.54 -11.30 5.06
N HIS A 50 -2.72 -11.43 4.45
CA HIS A 50 -3.78 -12.32 4.97
C HIS A 50 -3.42 -13.81 4.92
N SER A 51 -2.51 -14.21 4.02
CA SER A 51 -2.02 -15.59 3.98
C SER A 51 -1.04 -15.89 5.13
N CYS A 52 -0.12 -14.96 5.43
CA CYS A 52 0.80 -15.09 6.57
C CYS A 52 0.15 -14.73 7.91
N ARG A 53 -0.96 -13.98 7.88
CA ARG A 53 -1.68 -13.40 9.04
C ARG A 53 -0.81 -12.50 9.93
N VAL A 54 0.19 -11.85 9.33
CA VAL A 54 1.10 -10.90 10.00
C VAL A 54 1.36 -9.68 9.11
N VAL A 55 1.81 -8.59 9.72
CA VAL A 55 2.45 -7.48 9.00
C VAL A 55 3.81 -7.96 8.52
N THR A 56 4.11 -7.75 7.25
CA THR A 56 5.37 -8.18 6.64
C THR A 56 5.77 -7.21 5.54
N TRP A 57 6.97 -7.38 5.02
CA TRP A 57 7.49 -6.61 3.90
C TRP A 57 6.93 -7.10 2.58
N TRP A 58 6.64 -6.16 1.70
CA TRP A 58 6.19 -6.36 0.33
C TRP A 58 7.13 -5.63 -0.61
N ASN A 59 7.61 -6.32 -1.65
CA ASN A 59 8.44 -5.72 -2.68
C ASN A 59 7.55 -5.25 -3.82
N VAL A 60 7.71 -4.00 -4.26
CA VAL A 60 7.01 -3.47 -5.42
C VAL A 60 7.51 -4.19 -6.67
N LEU A 61 6.56 -4.65 -7.49
CA LEU A 61 6.83 -5.22 -8.81
C LEU A 61 6.58 -4.18 -9.90
N GLU A 62 5.48 -3.44 -9.79
CA GLU A 62 5.06 -2.40 -10.72
C GLU A 62 4.09 -1.41 -10.04
N VAL A 63 4.05 -0.18 -10.56
CA VAL A 63 3.04 0.83 -10.22
C VAL A 63 1.87 0.64 -11.20
N VAL A 64 0.69 0.30 -10.68
CA VAL A 64 -0.52 0.01 -11.46
C VAL A 64 -1.32 1.28 -11.72
N GLU A 65 -1.47 2.13 -10.71
CA GLU A 65 -2.09 3.45 -10.83
C GLU A 65 -1.31 4.45 -10.00
N GLU A 66 -0.89 5.54 -10.62
CA GLU A 66 -0.37 6.69 -9.88
C GLU A 66 -1.54 7.30 -9.09
N SER A 67 -1.32 7.66 -7.82
CA SER A 67 -2.37 8.34 -7.06
C SER A 67 -2.64 9.68 -7.77
N PRO A 68 -3.90 10.05 -8.04
CA PRO A 68 -4.19 11.38 -8.52
C PRO A 68 -3.80 12.34 -7.37
N GLU A 69 -2.64 12.95 -7.49
CA GLU A 69 -2.30 14.10 -6.65
C GLU A 69 -3.43 15.11 -6.87
N GLY A 70 -4.12 15.44 -5.78
CA GLY A 70 -5.27 16.32 -5.81
C GLY A 70 -4.84 17.69 -6.32
N ASP A 71 -5.35 18.06 -7.50
CA ASP A 71 -5.53 19.45 -7.91
C ASP A 71 -6.58 20.06 -6.97
N ARG A 72 -6.14 20.71 -5.89
CA ARG A 72 -6.97 21.56 -5.02
C ARG A 72 -6.15 22.69 -4.40
#